data_AF-A0A640TP21-F1
#
_entry.id   AF-A0A640TP21-F1
#
_cell.length_a   1.000
_cell.length_b   1.000
_cell.length_c   1.000
_cell.angle_alpha   90.00
_cell.angle_beta   90.00
_cell.angle_gamma   90.00
#
_symmetry.space_group_name_H-M   'P 1'
#
loop_
_entity.id
_entity.type
_entity.pdbx_description
1 polymer ?
#
loop_
_entity_poly.entity_id
_entity_poly.type
_entity_poly.pdbx_seq_one_letter_code
_entity_poly.pdbx_strand_id
1 'polypeptide(L)'
;MAARDTGCDRLLPVQHLRPGDHAFVSYGDDEVRWEVVTAFVRLGLARGEKVLVLPCLGVPFDEVLARIDFPSRSTVPARERGQLVVSSMREVIRPDTEFTAARQMSRLRAETDRATAEGHTGLRAFIDMGWVRALGADVQVMAARETGAHALFSGRPYTEICAYDRRRFDRTLLTAMERAHPRVLLERLGSLRSTRGPDGTLHFIGEADATHRPAVGRALEISLAQTAPARRLTVDLTRLHFLSVGCAVGLLTLARGAAGHELIEVRCDRGQRRMLRRLGAGTVSRLVLTEVVRPW
;
A
#
# COMPACT_ATOMS: atom_id res chain seq x y z
N MET A 1 -22.65 -20.49 1.12
CA MET A 1 -22.25 -19.18 1.68
C MET A 1 -21.25 -18.53 0.74
N ALA A 2 -21.70 -17.54 -0.04
CA ALA A 2 -20.85 -16.88 -1.03
C ALA A 2 -19.67 -16.17 -0.35
N ALA A 3 -18.45 -16.42 -0.86
CA ALA A 3 -17.24 -15.73 -0.46
C ALA A 3 -17.47 -14.23 -0.63
N ARG A 4 -17.46 -13.50 0.48
CA ARG A 4 -17.49 -12.04 0.49
C ARG A 4 -16.27 -11.57 -0.30
N ASP A 5 -16.47 -10.75 -1.31
CA ASP A 5 -15.38 -10.07 -1.99
C ASP A 5 -14.77 -9.02 -1.04
N THR A 6 -13.85 -9.50 -0.19
CA THR A 6 -13.08 -8.70 0.77
C THR A 6 -11.91 -7.97 0.09
N GLY A 7 -11.78 -8.04 -1.24
CA GLY A 7 -10.68 -7.39 -1.97
C GLY A 7 -10.68 -5.87 -1.82
N CYS A 8 -11.87 -5.26 -1.67
CA CYS A 8 -12.01 -3.81 -1.60
C CYS A 8 -11.30 -3.21 -0.38
N ASP A 9 -11.37 -3.78 0.82
CA ASP A 9 -10.81 -3.16 2.04
C ASP A 9 -9.29 -3.33 2.19
N ARG A 10 -8.69 -4.20 1.37
CA ARG A 10 -7.28 -4.58 1.49
C ARG A 10 -6.36 -3.73 0.62
N LEU A 11 -6.92 -3.12 -0.44
CA LEU A 11 -6.17 -2.31 -1.39
C LEU A 11 -5.82 -0.92 -0.81
N LEU A 12 -4.55 -0.54 -0.91
CA LEU A 12 -4.06 0.76 -0.43
C LEU A 12 -2.84 1.27 -1.23
N PRO A 13 -2.62 2.58 -1.30
CA PRO A 13 -1.36 3.12 -1.80
C PRO A 13 -0.21 2.83 -0.83
N VAL A 14 1.01 2.64 -1.32
CA VAL A 14 2.20 2.32 -0.48
C VAL A 14 2.42 3.35 0.64
N GLN A 15 2.03 4.61 0.41
CA GLN A 15 2.10 5.69 1.39
C GLN A 15 1.27 5.44 2.66
N HIS A 16 0.26 4.57 2.56
CA HIS A 16 -0.65 4.22 3.66
C HIS A 16 -0.22 2.96 4.41
N LEU A 17 0.87 2.31 4.04
CA LEU A 17 1.44 1.22 4.84
C LEU A 17 1.87 1.70 6.22
N ARG A 18 1.65 0.84 7.21
CA ARG A 18 1.89 1.11 8.64
C ARG A 18 2.86 0.10 9.24
N PRO A 19 3.47 0.44 10.40
CA PRO A 19 4.13 -0.54 11.26
C PRO A 19 3.22 -1.77 11.46
N GLY A 20 3.74 -2.97 11.24
CA GLY A 20 2.96 -4.22 11.36
C GLY A 20 2.19 -4.65 10.11
N ASP A 21 2.19 -3.88 9.01
CA ASP A 21 1.54 -4.33 7.78
C ASP A 21 2.38 -5.38 7.03
N HIS A 22 1.67 -6.37 6.49
CA HIS A 22 2.18 -7.36 5.54
C HIS A 22 1.46 -7.18 4.19
N ALA A 23 2.19 -6.80 3.15
CA ALA A 23 1.59 -6.33 1.92
C ALA A 23 2.05 -7.09 0.68
N PHE A 24 1.08 -7.48 -0.14
CA PHE A 24 1.30 -8.01 -1.48
C PHE A 24 1.39 -6.87 -2.49
N VAL A 25 2.35 -6.95 -3.40
CA VAL A 25 2.33 -6.19 -4.65
C VAL A 25 2.76 -7.09 -5.80
N SER A 26 2.14 -6.93 -6.96
CA SER A 26 2.60 -7.59 -8.19
C SER A 26 2.76 -6.58 -9.31
N TYR A 27 3.89 -6.62 -10.02
CA TYR A 27 4.23 -5.69 -11.09
C TYR A 27 4.36 -6.43 -12.43
N GLY A 28 3.96 -5.76 -13.51
CA GLY A 28 4.16 -6.23 -14.89
C GLY A 28 5.41 -5.64 -15.55
N ASP A 29 6.01 -4.64 -14.91
CA ASP A 29 7.08 -3.81 -15.44
C ASP A 29 8.09 -3.45 -14.34
N ASP A 30 9.36 -3.36 -14.72
CA ASP A 30 10.46 -3.12 -13.77
C ASP A 30 10.48 -1.67 -13.26
N GLU A 31 10.09 -0.68 -14.07
CA GLU A 31 10.02 0.72 -13.61
C GLU A 31 8.99 0.89 -12.50
N VAL A 32 7.84 0.23 -12.66
CA VAL A 32 6.76 0.23 -11.68
C VAL A 32 7.19 -0.39 -10.35
N ARG A 33 8.01 -1.46 -10.38
CA ARG A 33 8.63 -2.00 -9.15
C ARG A 33 9.44 -0.93 -8.44
N TRP A 34 10.30 -0.21 -9.17
CA TRP A 34 11.23 0.76 -8.59
C TRP A 34 10.54 1.97 -7.96
N GLU A 35 9.42 2.41 -8.53
CA GLU A 35 8.58 3.46 -7.92
C GLU A 35 8.15 3.06 -6.50
N VAL A 36 7.56 1.86 -6.35
CA VAL A 36 7.08 1.35 -5.06
C VAL A 36 8.23 1.16 -4.08
N VAL A 37 9.34 0.54 -4.50
CA VAL A 37 10.52 0.36 -3.62
C VAL A 37 11.04 1.71 -3.12
N THR A 38 11.17 2.68 -4.02
CA THR A 38 11.73 4.00 -3.68
C THR A 38 10.85 4.74 -2.68
N ALA A 39 9.53 4.77 -2.92
CA ALA A 39 8.60 5.36 -1.96
C ALA A 39 8.62 4.62 -0.61
N PHE A 40 8.60 3.29 -0.64
CA PHE A 40 8.63 2.47 0.56
C PHE A 40 9.87 2.70 1.41
N VAL A 41 11.06 2.79 0.78
CA VAL A 41 12.32 3.09 1.45
C VAL A 41 12.29 4.48 2.07
N ARG A 42 11.95 5.52 1.29
CA ARG A 42 11.95 6.91 1.78
C ARG A 42 10.99 7.13 2.94
N LEU A 43 9.81 6.52 2.87
CA LEU A 43 8.82 6.58 3.96
C LEU A 43 9.32 5.92 5.24
N GLY A 44 10.03 4.78 5.12
CA GLY A 44 10.61 4.11 6.29
C GLY A 44 11.71 4.93 6.94
N LEU A 45 12.63 5.47 6.13
CA LEU A 45 13.70 6.35 6.60
C LEU A 45 13.15 7.60 7.30
N ALA A 46 12.12 8.23 6.74
CA ALA A 46 11.47 9.39 7.34
C ALA A 46 10.77 9.07 8.67
N ARG A 47 10.39 7.81 8.90
CA ARG A 47 9.80 7.32 10.16
C ARG A 47 10.83 6.80 11.16
N GLY A 48 12.12 6.86 10.84
CA GLY A 48 13.20 6.36 11.69
C GLY A 48 13.30 4.82 11.73
N GLU A 49 12.67 4.13 10.78
CA GLU A 49 12.73 2.67 10.65
C GLU A 49 14.07 2.26 10.01
N LYS A 50 14.58 1.08 10.38
CA LYS A 50 15.64 0.40 9.61
C LYS A 50 15.01 -0.22 8.38
N VAL A 51 15.60 -0.01 7.21
CA VAL A 51 15.07 -0.47 5.92
C VAL A 51 15.99 -1.52 5.33
N LEU A 52 15.44 -2.72 5.10
CA LEU A 52 16.10 -3.84 4.43
C LEU A 52 15.49 -4.03 3.05
N VAL A 53 16.32 -3.95 2.00
CA VAL A 53 15.90 -4.22 0.62
C VAL A 53 16.55 -5.53 0.15
N LEU A 54 15.72 -6.51 -0.18
CA LEU A 54 16.11 -7.78 -0.77
C LEU A 54 15.62 -7.80 -2.23
N PRO A 55 16.41 -7.32 -3.19
CA PRO A 55 16.05 -7.34 -4.60
C PRO A 55 16.09 -8.77 -5.15
N CYS A 56 15.57 -8.94 -6.37
CA CYS A 56 15.67 -10.21 -7.07
C CYS A 56 17.15 -10.63 -7.21
N LEU A 57 17.43 -11.93 -7.04
CA LEU A 57 18.73 -12.49 -7.36
C LEU A 57 19.10 -12.17 -8.82
N GLY A 58 20.29 -11.60 -9.02
CA GLY A 58 20.78 -11.13 -10.31
C GLY A 58 20.70 -9.62 -10.54
N VAL A 59 19.98 -8.87 -9.69
CA VAL A 59 20.03 -7.39 -9.73
C VAL A 59 21.22 -6.92 -8.88
N PRO A 60 22.20 -6.21 -9.45
CA PRO A 60 23.33 -5.67 -8.72
C PRO A 60 22.90 -4.67 -7.63
N PHE A 61 23.57 -4.67 -6.47
CA PHE A 61 23.21 -3.79 -5.36
C PHE A 61 23.45 -2.31 -5.68
N ASP A 62 24.47 -1.99 -6.48
CA ASP A 62 24.73 -0.64 -6.97
C ASP A 62 23.61 -0.14 -7.89
N GLU A 63 23.04 -1.01 -8.72
CA GLU A 63 21.85 -0.69 -9.52
C GLU A 63 20.65 -0.35 -8.62
N VAL A 64 20.36 -1.19 -7.62
CA VAL A 64 19.27 -0.98 -6.64
C VAL A 64 19.43 0.38 -5.96
N LEU A 65 20.64 0.68 -5.52
CA LEU A 65 20.97 1.93 -4.85
C LEU A 65 20.82 3.13 -5.78
N ALA A 66 21.31 3.04 -7.02
CA ALA A 66 21.16 4.10 -8.02
C ALA A 66 19.69 4.44 -8.29
N ARG A 67 18.81 3.42 -8.36
CA ARG A 67 17.36 3.60 -8.54
C ARG A 67 16.72 4.31 -7.35
N ILE A 68 16.99 3.84 -6.13
CA ILE A 68 16.42 4.41 -4.89
C ILE A 68 16.90 5.86 -4.66
N ASP A 69 18.15 6.15 -5.01
CA ASP A 69 18.74 7.47 -4.86
C ASP A 69 18.24 8.49 -5.90
N PHE A 70 17.71 8.06 -7.04
CA PHE A 70 17.21 8.99 -8.05
C PHE A 70 15.93 9.71 -7.58
N PRO A 71 15.81 11.05 -7.71
CA PRO A 71 16.76 12.00 -8.30
C PRO A 71 17.71 12.68 -7.29
N SER A 72 17.54 12.49 -5.98
CA SER A 72 18.11 13.38 -4.95
C SER A 72 19.22 12.80 -4.06
N ARG A 73 19.75 11.60 -4.33
CA ARG A 73 20.74 10.86 -3.50
C ARG A 73 20.43 10.89 -1.99
N SER A 74 19.15 10.96 -1.64
CA SER A 74 18.68 11.23 -0.28
C SER A 74 18.93 10.06 0.68
N THR A 75 19.32 8.88 0.19
CA THR A 75 19.54 7.72 1.04
C THR A 75 21.01 7.51 1.44
N VAL A 76 21.96 8.26 0.87
CA VAL A 76 23.40 8.14 1.19
C VAL A 76 23.64 8.19 2.71
N PRO A 77 23.18 9.20 3.47
CA PRO A 77 23.44 9.25 4.90
C PRO A 77 22.78 8.11 5.68
N ALA A 78 21.69 7.52 5.14
CA ALA A 78 21.02 6.39 5.74
C ALA A 78 21.81 5.09 5.57
N ARG A 79 22.53 4.95 4.46
CA ARG A 79 23.42 3.81 4.19
C ARG A 79 24.66 3.86 5.07
N GLU A 80 25.29 5.02 5.16
CA GLU A 80 26.51 5.23 5.97
C GLU A 80 26.29 4.88 7.45
N ARG A 81 25.12 5.19 7.99
CA ARG A 81 24.75 4.86 9.38
C ARG A 81 24.06 3.49 9.55
N GLY A 82 24.00 2.67 8.51
CA GLY A 82 23.41 1.32 8.55
C GLY A 82 21.87 1.27 8.64
N GLN A 83 21.18 2.40 8.47
CA GLN A 83 19.71 2.47 8.49
C GLN A 83 19.08 1.94 7.20
N LEU A 84 19.75 2.08 6.06
CA LEU A 84 19.36 1.43 4.80
C LEU A 84 20.37 0.33 4.46
N VAL A 85 19.90 -0.91 4.34
CA VAL A 85 20.70 -2.08 4.01
C VAL A 85 20.13 -2.75 2.76
N VAL A 86 20.97 -2.98 1.76
CA VAL A 86 20.66 -3.85 0.62
C VAL A 86 21.36 -5.19 0.84
N SER A 87 20.61 -6.28 0.78
CA SER A 87 21.10 -7.64 1.02
C SER A 87 20.41 -8.62 0.07
N SER A 88 20.51 -9.92 0.30
CA SER A 88 19.77 -10.92 -0.48
C SER A 88 19.06 -11.93 0.41
N MET A 89 18.08 -12.65 -0.14
CA MET A 89 17.45 -13.74 0.61
C MET A 89 18.47 -14.81 1.04
N ARG A 90 19.49 -15.08 0.20
CA ARG A 90 20.58 -16.00 0.51
C ARG A 90 21.31 -15.58 1.79
N GLU A 91 21.60 -14.29 1.91
CA GLU A 91 22.27 -13.71 3.07
C GLU A 91 21.44 -13.83 4.35
N VAL A 92 20.14 -13.58 4.25
CA VAL A 92 19.20 -13.67 5.39
C VAL A 92 19.13 -15.09 5.95
N ILE A 93 19.18 -16.12 5.10
CA ILE A 93 19.10 -17.52 5.55
C ILE A 93 20.45 -18.13 5.95
N ARG A 94 21.58 -17.41 5.87
CA ARG A 94 22.89 -17.96 6.25
C ARG A 94 22.94 -18.39 7.73
N PRO A 95 23.76 -19.41 8.07
CA PRO A 95 24.65 -20.20 7.20
C PRO A 95 23.92 -21.34 6.46
N ASP A 96 22.61 -21.49 6.63
CA ASP A 96 21.85 -22.58 6.03
C ASP A 96 21.79 -22.43 4.50
N THR A 97 21.88 -23.57 3.80
CA THR A 97 21.78 -23.63 2.33
C THR A 97 20.34 -23.72 1.85
N GLU A 98 19.46 -24.33 2.65
CA GLU A 98 18.05 -24.56 2.34
C GLU A 98 17.15 -23.52 2.99
N PHE A 99 16.24 -22.97 2.18
CA PHE A 99 15.18 -22.09 2.67
C PHE A 99 14.13 -22.89 3.45
N THR A 100 13.81 -22.44 4.66
CA THR A 100 12.58 -22.82 5.35
C THR A 100 11.89 -21.59 5.88
N ALA A 101 10.55 -21.57 5.85
CA ALA A 101 9.74 -20.47 6.36
C ALA A 101 10.09 -20.13 7.81
N ALA A 102 10.26 -21.16 8.66
CA ALA A 102 10.61 -21.00 10.06
C ALA A 102 11.96 -20.29 10.27
N ARG A 103 13.00 -20.68 9.51
CA ARG A 103 14.33 -20.04 9.61
C ARG A 103 14.30 -18.59 9.16
N GLN A 104 13.71 -18.32 8.00
CA GLN A 104 13.60 -16.96 7.48
C GLN A 104 12.82 -16.07 8.46
N MET A 105 11.67 -16.54 8.95
CA MET A 105 10.90 -15.82 9.95
C MET A 105 11.74 -15.56 11.20
N SER A 106 12.41 -16.58 11.76
CA SER A 106 13.28 -16.41 12.95
C SER A 106 14.38 -15.38 12.73
N ARG A 107 14.99 -15.35 11.54
CA ARG A 107 16.01 -14.37 11.19
C ARG A 107 15.42 -12.96 11.11
N LEU A 108 14.29 -12.77 10.43
CA LEU A 108 13.58 -11.49 10.39
C LEU A 108 13.15 -11.02 11.79
N ARG A 109 12.81 -11.95 12.70
CA ARG A 109 12.56 -11.60 14.11
C ARG A 109 13.80 -11.01 14.77
N ALA A 110 14.94 -11.67 14.64
CA ALA A 110 16.20 -11.20 15.22
C ALA A 110 16.67 -9.88 14.60
N GLU A 111 16.48 -9.68 13.29
CA GLU A 111 16.76 -8.41 12.62
C GLU A 111 15.87 -7.28 13.16
N THR A 112 14.60 -7.58 13.43
CA THR A 112 13.65 -6.60 14.02
C THR A 112 14.11 -6.20 15.42
N ASP A 113 14.44 -7.19 16.27
CA ASP A 113 14.89 -6.92 17.64
C ASP A 113 16.21 -6.13 17.64
N ARG A 114 17.12 -6.43 16.70
CA ARG A 114 18.37 -5.67 16.53
C ARG A 114 18.10 -4.24 16.07
N ALA A 115 17.22 -4.03 15.10
CA ALA A 115 16.88 -2.68 14.64
C ALA A 115 16.35 -1.82 15.79
N THR A 116 15.47 -2.38 16.64
CA THR A 116 14.97 -1.68 17.83
C THR A 116 16.06 -1.43 18.87
N ALA A 117 16.96 -2.39 19.11
CA ALA A 117 18.11 -2.21 20.00
C ALA A 117 19.11 -1.13 19.51
N GLU A 118 19.23 -0.95 18.20
CA GLU A 118 20.01 0.11 17.55
C GLU A 118 19.30 1.49 17.61
N GLY A 119 18.09 1.57 18.17
CA GLY A 119 17.33 2.81 18.34
C GLY A 119 16.40 3.15 17.18
N HIS A 120 16.19 2.24 16.23
CA HIS A 120 15.19 2.43 15.17
C HIS A 120 13.77 2.15 15.67
N THR A 121 12.78 2.83 15.08
CA THR A 121 11.36 2.68 15.44
C THR A 121 10.77 1.34 14.99
N GLY A 122 11.46 0.61 14.11
CA GLY A 122 11.08 -0.70 13.61
C GLY A 122 11.97 -1.17 12.46
N LEU A 123 11.68 -2.37 11.94
CA LEU A 123 12.27 -2.92 10.73
C LEU A 123 11.24 -2.94 9.59
N ARG A 124 11.65 -2.42 8.44
CA ARG A 124 10.87 -2.40 7.21
C ARG A 124 11.61 -3.23 6.14
N ALA A 125 10.98 -4.27 5.61
CA ALA A 125 11.58 -5.15 4.60
C ALA A 125 10.85 -5.07 3.26
N PHE A 126 11.60 -4.85 2.18
CA PHE A 126 11.12 -5.08 0.82
C PHE A 126 11.72 -6.39 0.32
N ILE A 127 10.90 -7.33 -0.11
CA ILE A 127 11.33 -8.66 -0.54
C ILE A 127 10.81 -8.94 -1.94
N ASP A 128 11.71 -8.97 -2.93
CA ASP A 128 11.41 -9.45 -4.26
C ASP A 128 11.35 -10.99 -4.25
N MET A 129 10.17 -11.53 -4.52
CA MET A 129 9.87 -12.95 -4.39
C MET A 129 10.54 -13.81 -5.46
N GLY A 130 11.22 -13.21 -6.45
CA GLY A 130 12.06 -13.91 -7.41
C GLY A 130 13.14 -14.80 -6.77
N TRP A 131 13.44 -14.61 -5.48
CA TRP A 131 14.30 -15.50 -4.70
C TRP A 131 13.81 -16.97 -4.69
N VAL A 132 12.51 -17.23 -4.78
CA VAL A 132 11.94 -18.60 -4.68
C VAL A 132 12.56 -19.51 -5.74
N ARG A 133 12.46 -19.11 -7.00
CA ARG A 133 13.06 -19.84 -8.12
C ARG A 133 14.57 -19.87 -8.02
N ALA A 134 15.19 -18.74 -7.64
CA ALA A 134 16.63 -18.60 -7.65
C ALA A 134 17.33 -19.32 -6.48
N LEU A 135 16.61 -19.69 -5.42
CA LEU A 135 17.08 -20.56 -4.34
C LEU A 135 16.61 -22.02 -4.51
N GLY A 136 15.89 -22.35 -5.59
CA GLY A 136 15.32 -23.68 -5.79
C GLY A 136 14.26 -24.05 -4.74
N ALA A 137 13.64 -23.05 -4.10
CA ALA A 137 12.60 -23.29 -3.11
C ALA A 137 11.27 -23.66 -3.79
N ASP A 138 10.52 -24.56 -3.15
CA ASP A 138 9.18 -24.90 -3.60
C ASP A 138 8.21 -23.73 -3.37
N VAL A 139 7.36 -23.48 -4.37
CA VAL A 139 6.23 -22.55 -4.29
C VAL A 139 5.34 -22.84 -3.08
N GLN A 140 5.16 -24.12 -2.71
CA GLN A 140 4.41 -24.50 -1.51
C GLN A 140 5.09 -24.04 -0.23
N VAL A 141 6.42 -24.04 -0.17
CA VAL A 141 7.18 -23.54 0.97
C VAL A 141 7.04 -22.02 1.09
N MET A 142 7.05 -21.29 -0.04
CA MET A 142 6.72 -19.87 -0.05
C MET A 142 5.26 -19.64 0.40
N ALA A 143 4.30 -20.40 -0.10
CA ALA A 143 2.89 -20.23 0.28
C ALA A 143 2.66 -20.49 1.78
N ALA A 144 3.32 -21.51 2.34
CA ALA A 144 3.30 -21.80 3.78
C ALA A 144 3.90 -20.64 4.59
N ARG A 145 4.97 -20.01 4.07
CA ARG A 145 5.53 -18.78 4.65
C ARG A 145 4.50 -17.66 4.65
N GLU A 146 3.89 -17.33 3.52
CA GLU A 146 3.00 -16.16 3.42
C GLU A 146 1.75 -16.31 4.28
N THR A 147 1.19 -17.52 4.34
CA THR A 147 0.00 -17.83 5.15
C THR A 147 0.31 -17.93 6.65
N GLY A 148 1.53 -18.37 7.02
CA GLY A 148 1.99 -18.52 8.40
C GLY A 148 2.68 -17.28 9.01
N ALA A 149 2.87 -16.20 8.25
CA ALA A 149 3.70 -15.08 8.68
C ALA A 149 3.04 -14.16 9.73
N HIS A 150 1.75 -14.33 10.05
CA HIS A 150 1.01 -13.41 10.93
C HIS A 150 1.73 -13.06 12.25
N ALA A 151 2.34 -14.06 12.90
CA ALA A 151 3.05 -13.87 14.15
C ALA A 151 4.32 -13.00 14.03
N LEU A 152 4.83 -12.77 12.82
CA LEU A 152 5.97 -11.88 12.57
C LEU A 152 5.57 -10.40 12.69
N PHE A 153 4.31 -10.09 12.33
CA PHE A 153 3.76 -8.74 12.22
C PHE A 153 2.94 -8.34 13.45
N SER A 154 2.17 -9.27 14.03
CA SER A 154 1.26 -8.96 15.14
C SER A 154 2.03 -8.52 16.39
N GLY A 155 1.77 -7.29 16.85
CA GLY A 155 2.37 -6.72 18.06
C GLY A 155 3.86 -6.41 17.96
N ARG A 156 4.45 -6.38 16.75
CA ARG A 156 5.88 -6.12 16.54
C ARG A 156 6.10 -5.00 15.54
N PRO A 157 7.18 -4.21 15.68
CA PRO A 157 7.47 -3.10 14.77
C PRO A 157 8.14 -3.62 13.48
N TYR A 158 7.46 -4.53 12.77
CA TYR A 158 7.92 -5.13 11.53
C TYR A 158 6.91 -4.91 10.40
N THR A 159 7.35 -4.36 9.28
CA THR A 159 6.51 -4.13 8.09
C THR A 159 7.18 -4.72 6.87
N GLU A 160 6.40 -5.36 6.00
CA GLU A 160 6.94 -6.03 4.81
C GLU A 160 6.11 -5.82 3.55
N ILE A 161 6.81 -5.67 2.42
CA ILE A 161 6.25 -5.86 1.09
C ILE A 161 6.84 -7.13 0.47
N CYS A 162 5.97 -8.05 0.09
CA CYS A 162 6.28 -9.16 -0.81
C CYS A 162 5.95 -8.75 -2.24
N ALA A 163 6.98 -8.66 -3.08
CA ALA A 163 6.88 -8.13 -4.43
C ALA A 163 7.02 -9.25 -5.47
N TYR A 164 6.01 -9.39 -6.33
CA TYR A 164 5.90 -10.48 -7.31
C TYR A 164 5.98 -9.97 -8.75
N ASP A 165 6.92 -10.51 -9.53
CA ASP A 165 7.01 -10.25 -10.97
C ASP A 165 5.99 -11.13 -11.73
N ARG A 166 4.97 -10.50 -12.33
CA ARG A 166 3.90 -11.20 -13.07
C ARG A 166 4.39 -11.95 -14.31
N ARG A 167 5.62 -11.66 -14.76
CA ARG A 167 6.27 -12.38 -15.88
C ARG A 167 6.91 -13.70 -15.41
N ARG A 168 7.06 -13.90 -14.09
CA ARG A 168 7.76 -15.06 -13.49
C ARG A 168 6.86 -15.99 -12.71
N PHE A 169 5.70 -15.50 -12.25
CA PHE A 169 4.73 -16.27 -11.48
C PHE A 169 3.43 -16.41 -12.26
N ASP A 170 2.82 -17.60 -12.22
CA ASP A 170 1.54 -17.83 -12.89
C ASP A 170 0.39 -17.12 -12.15
N ARG A 171 -0.73 -16.92 -12.86
CA ARG A 171 -1.90 -16.20 -12.34
C ARG A 171 -2.57 -16.88 -11.16
N THR A 172 -2.56 -18.21 -11.10
CA THR A 172 -3.19 -18.96 -10.01
C THR A 172 -2.43 -18.72 -8.72
N LEU A 173 -1.09 -18.80 -8.79
CA LEU A 173 -0.22 -18.49 -7.68
C LEU A 173 -0.34 -17.03 -7.22
N LEU A 174 -0.29 -16.07 -8.15
CA LEU A 174 -0.43 -14.65 -7.82
C LEU A 174 -1.76 -14.37 -7.09
N THR A 175 -2.86 -14.99 -7.54
CA THR A 175 -4.17 -14.85 -6.89
C THR A 175 -4.16 -15.46 -5.48
N ALA A 176 -3.50 -16.60 -5.30
CA ALA A 176 -3.35 -17.23 -3.98
C ALA A 176 -2.51 -16.36 -3.03
N MET A 177 -1.40 -15.79 -3.52
CA MET A 177 -0.53 -14.93 -2.73
C MET A 177 -1.20 -13.61 -2.39
N GLU A 178 -1.89 -12.98 -3.34
CA GLU A 178 -2.71 -11.81 -3.06
C GLU A 178 -3.70 -12.11 -1.92
N ARG A 179 -4.39 -13.26 -1.94
CA ARG A 179 -5.32 -13.65 -0.88
C ARG A 179 -4.64 -13.91 0.46
N ALA A 180 -3.42 -14.45 0.48
CA ALA A 180 -2.68 -14.79 1.69
C ALA A 180 -2.21 -13.58 2.50
N HIS A 181 -2.03 -12.42 1.86
CA HIS A 181 -1.62 -11.20 2.57
C HIS A 181 -2.82 -10.55 3.27
N PRO A 182 -2.62 -9.67 4.27
CA PRO A 182 -3.70 -8.81 4.78
C PRO A 182 -3.86 -7.53 3.95
N ARG A 183 -2.80 -7.02 3.33
CA ARG A 183 -2.81 -5.80 2.50
C ARG A 183 -2.43 -6.08 1.05
N VAL A 184 -2.97 -5.28 0.14
CA VAL A 184 -2.62 -5.28 -1.29
C VAL A 184 -2.26 -3.85 -1.68
N LEU A 185 -1.15 -3.68 -2.40
CA LEU A 185 -0.71 -2.36 -2.85
C LEU A 185 -1.25 -2.05 -4.24
N LEU A 186 -1.55 -0.77 -4.46
CA LEU A 186 -1.62 -0.25 -5.82
C LEU A 186 -0.27 -0.43 -6.50
N GLU A 187 -0.33 -0.88 -7.76
CA GLU A 187 0.87 -1.22 -8.53
C GLU A 187 1.76 0.00 -8.77
N ARG A 188 1.16 1.17 -9.06
CA ARG A 188 1.89 2.39 -9.42
C ARG A 188 1.64 3.55 -8.48
N LEU A 189 2.68 4.36 -8.29
CA LEU A 189 2.52 5.67 -7.65
C LEU A 189 1.70 6.61 -8.54
N GLY A 190 1.04 7.59 -7.94
CA GLY A 190 0.18 8.51 -8.67
C GLY A 190 -1.09 7.87 -9.25
N SER A 191 -1.32 6.56 -9.11
CA SER A 191 -2.52 5.93 -9.65
C SER A 191 -3.75 6.18 -8.78
N LEU A 192 -4.92 6.24 -9.42
CA LEU A 192 -6.21 6.27 -8.76
C LEU A 192 -7.03 5.03 -9.08
N ARG A 193 -7.56 4.39 -8.05
CA ARG A 193 -8.59 3.36 -8.17
C ARG A 193 -9.88 3.83 -7.50
N SER A 194 -10.99 3.67 -8.19
CA SER A 194 -12.33 3.73 -7.59
C SER A 194 -12.90 2.32 -7.47
N THR A 195 -13.51 2.03 -6.32
CA THR A 195 -14.16 0.75 -6.03
C THR A 195 -15.47 1.01 -5.30
N ARG A 196 -16.39 0.04 -5.34
CA ARG A 196 -17.65 0.12 -4.62
C ARG A 196 -17.73 -0.99 -3.59
N GLY A 197 -18.06 -0.61 -2.35
CA GLY A 197 -18.35 -1.55 -1.28
C GLY A 197 -19.69 -2.25 -1.47
N PRO A 198 -19.95 -3.35 -0.75
CA PRO A 198 -21.25 -4.03 -0.76
C PRO A 198 -22.42 -3.15 -0.30
N ASP A 199 -22.14 -2.14 0.51
CA ASP A 199 -23.08 -1.13 1.01
C ASP A 199 -23.31 0.03 0.02
N GLY A 200 -22.70 -0.02 -1.16
CA GLY A 200 -22.75 1.05 -2.16
C GLY A 200 -21.77 2.19 -1.90
N THR A 201 -20.93 2.12 -0.87
CA THR A 201 -19.90 3.14 -0.60
C THR A 201 -18.92 3.22 -1.76
N LEU A 202 -18.71 4.43 -2.30
CA LEU A 202 -17.70 4.70 -3.31
C LEU A 202 -16.37 5.01 -2.64
N HIS A 203 -15.39 4.13 -2.79
CA HIS A 203 -14.04 4.34 -2.26
C HIS A 203 -13.11 4.86 -3.34
N PHE A 204 -12.33 5.90 -3.02
CA PHE A 204 -11.18 6.34 -3.79
C PHE A 204 -9.89 5.95 -3.08
N ILE A 205 -8.98 5.31 -3.82
CA ILE A 205 -7.75 4.71 -3.30
C ILE A 205 -6.60 5.19 -4.19
N GLY A 206 -5.54 5.73 -3.59
CA GLY A 206 -4.39 6.25 -4.33
C GLY A 206 -4.33 7.78 -4.37
N GLU A 207 -4.19 8.37 -5.55
CA GLU A 207 -3.99 9.82 -5.70
C GLU A 207 -5.03 10.43 -6.64
N ALA A 208 -5.81 11.39 -6.15
CA ALA A 208 -6.80 12.11 -6.94
C ALA A 208 -6.26 13.47 -7.40
N ASP A 209 -5.32 13.46 -8.33
CA ASP A 209 -4.70 14.68 -8.88
C ASP A 209 -5.53 15.34 -10.01
N ALA A 210 -4.94 16.33 -10.68
CA ALA A 210 -5.60 17.04 -11.78
C ALA A 210 -5.90 16.14 -13.00
N THR A 211 -5.04 15.16 -13.30
CA THR A 211 -5.19 14.22 -14.41
C THR A 211 -6.35 13.25 -14.17
N HIS A 212 -6.64 12.96 -12.90
CA HIS A 212 -7.72 12.05 -12.50
C HIS A 212 -9.11 12.70 -12.43
N ARG A 213 -9.21 14.02 -12.56
CA ARG A 213 -10.47 14.76 -12.40
C ARG A 213 -11.63 14.21 -13.24
N PRO A 214 -11.47 13.88 -14.54
CA PRO A 214 -12.56 13.29 -15.33
C PRO A 214 -13.02 11.93 -14.79
N ALA A 215 -12.08 11.09 -14.34
CA ALA A 215 -12.39 9.77 -13.80
C ALA A 215 -13.11 9.85 -12.44
N VAL A 216 -12.69 10.77 -11.57
CA VAL A 216 -13.35 11.06 -10.29
C VAL A 216 -14.79 11.52 -10.52
N GLY A 217 -15.00 12.49 -11.43
CA GLY A 217 -16.33 13.00 -11.77
C GLY A 217 -17.26 11.89 -12.26
N ARG A 218 -16.80 11.10 -13.23
CA ARG A 218 -17.57 9.96 -13.76
C ARG A 218 -17.93 8.94 -12.68
N ALA A 219 -16.99 8.59 -11.80
CA ALA A 219 -17.25 7.63 -10.73
C ALA A 219 -18.32 8.14 -9.74
N LEU A 220 -18.32 9.44 -9.44
CA LEU A 220 -19.33 10.10 -8.61
C LEU A 220 -20.70 10.14 -9.31
N GLU A 221 -20.77 10.55 -10.58
CA GLU A 221 -22.02 10.58 -11.36
C GLU A 221 -22.69 9.21 -11.43
N ILE A 222 -21.92 8.16 -11.75
CA ILE A 222 -22.41 6.78 -11.78
C ILE A 222 -22.95 6.39 -10.40
N SER A 223 -22.22 6.72 -9.33
CA SER A 223 -22.62 6.35 -7.97
C SER A 223 -23.86 7.14 -7.51
N LEU A 224 -24.01 8.40 -7.90
CA LEU A 224 -25.21 9.18 -7.67
C LEU A 224 -26.42 8.56 -8.37
N ALA A 225 -26.30 8.20 -9.65
CA ALA A 225 -27.38 7.56 -10.40
C ALA A 225 -27.79 6.22 -9.78
N GLN A 226 -26.82 5.39 -9.39
CA GLN A 226 -27.08 4.08 -8.79
C GLN A 226 -27.70 4.15 -7.40
N THR A 227 -27.38 5.20 -6.63
CA THR A 227 -27.90 5.39 -5.27
C THR A 227 -29.15 6.26 -5.23
N ALA A 228 -29.69 6.68 -6.37
CA ALA A 228 -30.91 7.48 -6.44
C ALA A 228 -32.12 6.85 -5.71
N PRO A 229 -32.37 5.51 -5.78
CA PRO A 229 -33.47 4.90 -5.03
C PRO A 229 -33.30 4.99 -3.51
N ALA A 230 -32.06 4.82 -3.02
CA ALA A 230 -31.73 4.92 -1.60
C ALA A 230 -31.63 6.38 -1.11
N ARG A 231 -31.53 7.34 -2.05
CA ARG A 231 -31.35 8.78 -1.81
C ARG A 231 -30.17 9.12 -0.90
N ARG A 232 -29.21 8.20 -0.78
CA ARG A 232 -28.04 8.30 0.10
C ARG A 232 -26.80 7.78 -0.60
N LEU A 233 -25.72 8.55 -0.55
CA LEU A 233 -24.41 8.16 -1.09
C LEU A 233 -23.34 8.33 -0.01
N THR A 234 -22.47 7.35 0.13
CA THR A 234 -21.24 7.46 0.92
C THR A 234 -20.03 7.48 -0.02
N VAL A 235 -19.16 8.45 0.15
CA VAL A 235 -17.88 8.58 -0.55
C VAL A 235 -16.75 8.49 0.47
N ASP A 236 -15.87 7.54 0.30
CA ASP A 236 -14.72 7.33 1.19
C ASP A 236 -13.42 7.77 0.52
N LEU A 237 -12.85 8.83 1.08
CA LEU A 237 -11.58 9.46 0.66
C LEU A 237 -10.42 9.04 1.56
N THR A 238 -10.65 8.24 2.60
CA THR A 238 -9.65 7.96 3.65
C THR A 238 -8.47 7.11 3.17
N ARG A 239 -8.56 6.54 1.96
CA ARG A 239 -7.49 5.79 1.28
C ARG A 239 -6.83 6.56 0.15
N LEU A 240 -7.16 7.83 0.00
CA LEU A 240 -6.38 8.75 -0.80
C LEU A 240 -5.17 9.23 -0.03
N HIS A 241 -3.99 9.09 -0.64
CA HIS A 241 -2.78 9.76 -0.20
C HIS A 241 -2.82 11.27 -0.55
N PHE A 242 -3.43 11.59 -1.69
CA PHE A 242 -3.53 12.96 -2.19
C PHE A 242 -4.90 13.24 -2.79
N LEU A 243 -5.43 14.43 -2.50
CA LEU A 243 -6.66 14.97 -3.10
C LEU A 243 -6.37 16.37 -3.62
N SER A 244 -6.42 16.55 -4.94
CA SER A 244 -6.31 17.86 -5.57
C SER A 244 -7.54 18.72 -5.29
N VAL A 245 -7.32 20.03 -5.27
CA VAL A 245 -8.41 21.02 -5.18
C VAL A 245 -9.42 20.84 -6.32
N GLY A 246 -8.95 20.53 -7.54
CA GLY A 246 -9.82 20.32 -8.70
C GLY A 246 -10.78 19.14 -8.52
N CYS A 247 -10.28 18.00 -8.00
CA CYS A 247 -11.13 16.85 -7.67
C CYS A 247 -12.10 17.16 -6.52
N ALA A 248 -11.63 17.85 -5.47
CA ALA A 248 -12.46 18.24 -4.34
C ALA A 248 -13.61 19.19 -4.75
N VAL A 249 -13.32 20.20 -5.58
CA VAL A 249 -14.35 21.10 -6.13
C VAL A 249 -15.33 20.32 -7.00
N GLY A 250 -14.85 19.40 -7.84
CA GLY A 250 -15.72 18.54 -8.66
C GLY A 250 -16.71 17.74 -7.82
N LEU A 251 -16.24 17.14 -6.72
CA LEU A 251 -17.09 16.44 -5.75
C LEU A 251 -18.16 17.37 -5.17
N LEU A 252 -17.78 18.56 -4.72
CA LEU A 252 -18.73 19.52 -4.13
C LEU A 252 -19.77 20.02 -5.14
N THR A 253 -19.37 20.24 -6.39
CA THR A 253 -20.28 20.66 -7.46
C THR A 253 -21.32 19.57 -7.75
N LEU A 254 -20.89 18.30 -7.87
CA LEU A 254 -21.81 17.18 -8.06
C LEU A 254 -22.74 17.00 -6.85
N ALA A 255 -22.21 17.13 -5.63
CA ALA A 255 -23.00 17.06 -4.42
C ALA A 255 -24.07 18.16 -4.33
N ARG A 256 -23.78 19.38 -4.82
CA ARG A 256 -24.78 20.47 -4.92
C ARG A 256 -25.89 20.13 -5.92
N GLY A 257 -25.53 19.57 -7.07
CA GLY A 257 -26.47 19.20 -8.14
C GLY A 257 -27.33 17.96 -7.86
N ALA A 258 -26.99 17.16 -6.85
CA ALA A 258 -27.68 15.92 -6.50
C ALA A 258 -29.02 16.16 -5.77
N ALA A 259 -29.96 16.87 -6.41
CA ALA A 259 -31.23 17.30 -5.83
C ALA A 259 -32.08 16.15 -5.24
N GLY A 260 -31.99 14.94 -5.82
CA GLY A 260 -32.71 13.75 -5.36
C GLY A 260 -32.14 13.08 -4.11
N HIS A 261 -30.90 13.38 -3.71
CA HIS A 261 -30.26 12.80 -2.53
C HIS A 261 -30.56 13.60 -1.28
N GLU A 262 -30.91 12.91 -0.20
CA GLU A 262 -31.11 13.47 1.13
C GLU A 262 -29.77 13.61 1.87
N LEU A 263 -28.84 12.66 1.65
CA LEU A 263 -27.55 12.64 2.32
C LEU A 263 -26.44 12.18 1.39
N ILE A 264 -25.35 12.94 1.39
CA ILE A 264 -24.06 12.56 0.83
C ILE A 264 -23.05 12.60 1.98
N GLU A 265 -22.64 11.43 2.47
CA GLU A 265 -21.58 11.32 3.48
C GLU A 265 -20.23 11.27 2.78
N VAL A 266 -19.29 12.12 3.19
CA VAL A 266 -17.89 12.06 2.78
C VAL A 266 -17.03 11.69 3.97
N ARG A 267 -16.52 10.45 3.97
CA ARG A 267 -15.54 9.98 4.96
C ARG A 267 -14.16 10.47 4.53
N CYS A 268 -13.49 11.20 5.42
CA CYS A 268 -12.25 11.88 5.10
C CYS A 268 -11.31 11.96 6.31
N ASP A 269 -10.02 12.19 6.06
CA ASP A 269 -9.09 12.55 7.13
C ASP A 269 -9.24 14.03 7.53
N ARG A 270 -8.51 14.44 8.58
CA ARG A 270 -8.53 15.81 9.09
C ARG A 270 -8.11 16.87 8.06
N GLY A 271 -7.10 16.56 7.24
CA GLY A 271 -6.58 17.46 6.21
C GLY A 271 -7.57 17.66 5.07
N GLN A 272 -8.14 16.56 4.58
CA GLN A 272 -9.20 16.52 3.57
C GLN A 272 -10.45 17.26 4.06
N ARG A 273 -10.90 17.03 5.31
CA ARG A 273 -12.03 17.74 5.92
C ARG A 273 -11.80 19.25 5.94
N ARG A 274 -10.61 19.68 6.37
CA ARG A 274 -10.23 21.11 6.39
C ARG A 274 -10.25 21.72 5.00
N MET A 275 -9.74 21.00 4.00
CA MET A 275 -9.77 21.43 2.60
C MET A 275 -11.21 21.59 2.08
N LEU A 276 -12.03 20.54 2.22
CA LEU A 276 -13.43 20.55 1.77
C LEU A 276 -14.23 21.69 2.43
N ARG A 277 -14.04 21.92 3.74
CA ARG A 277 -14.66 23.05 4.44
C ARG A 277 -14.27 24.40 3.85
N ARG A 278 -12.97 24.61 3.56
CA ARG A 278 -12.48 25.85 2.93
C ARG A 278 -13.03 26.06 1.52
N LEU A 279 -13.32 24.97 0.80
CA LEU A 279 -13.93 25.00 -0.52
C LEU A 279 -15.47 25.16 -0.48
N GLY A 280 -16.05 25.39 0.71
CA GLY A 280 -17.47 25.65 0.88
C GLY A 280 -18.33 24.39 1.02
N ALA A 281 -17.79 23.28 1.54
CA ALA A 281 -18.60 22.10 1.86
C ALA A 281 -19.77 22.44 2.81
N GLY A 282 -19.60 23.41 3.71
CA GLY A 282 -20.64 23.85 4.63
C GLY A 282 -21.85 24.55 3.98
N THR A 283 -21.74 24.94 2.70
CA THR A 283 -22.87 25.53 1.96
C THR A 283 -23.70 24.48 1.21
N VAL A 284 -23.31 23.20 1.27
CA VAL A 284 -23.99 22.10 0.61
C VAL A 284 -24.89 21.39 1.62
N SER A 285 -26.18 21.70 1.62
CA SER A 285 -27.14 21.28 2.66
C SER A 285 -27.21 19.76 2.89
N ARG A 286 -27.06 18.96 1.84
CA ARG A 286 -27.12 17.50 1.88
C ARG A 286 -25.79 16.80 2.16
N LEU A 287 -24.69 17.56 2.31
CA LEU A 287 -23.35 17.02 2.45
C LEU A 287 -22.93 16.95 3.93
N VAL A 288 -22.58 15.77 4.40
CA VAL A 288 -21.99 15.57 5.72
C VAL A 288 -20.56 15.11 5.56
N LEU A 289 -19.63 15.78 6.24
CA LEU A 289 -18.24 15.33 6.34
C LEU A 289 -18.09 14.52 7.63
N THR A 290 -17.62 13.28 7.51
CA THR A 290 -17.28 12.41 8.65
C THR A 290 -15.78 12.26 8.71
N GLU A 291 -15.17 12.74 9.81
CA GLU A 291 -13.73 12.54 10.03
C GLU A 291 -13.49 11.12 10.53
N VAL A 292 -12.64 10.37 9.82
CA VAL A 292 -12.24 9.02 10.24
C VAL A 292 -10.86 9.10 10.86
N VAL A 293 -10.81 8.96 12.18
CA VAL A 293 -9.54 8.85 12.92
C VAL A 293 -9.03 7.43 12.71
N ARG A 294 -7.93 7.29 11.96
CA ARG A 294 -7.24 6.01 11.87
C ARG A 294 -6.22 5.95 13.02
N PRO A 295 -6.21 4.90 13.85
CA PRO A 295 -5.19 4.73 14.88
C PRO A 295 -3.80 4.76 14.23
N TRP A 296 -2.83 5.39 14.90
CA TRP A 296 -1.44 5.46 14.45
C TRP A 296 -0.74 4.13 14.70
#